data_AF-A0A954BJV1-F1
#
_entry.id   AF-A0A954BJV1-F1
#
_cell.length_a   1.000
_cell.length_b   1.000
_cell.length_c   1.000
_cell.angle_alpha   90.00
_cell.angle_beta   90.00
_cell.angle_gamma   90.00
#
_symmetry.space_group_name_H-M   'P 1'
#
loop_
_entity.id
_entity.type
_entity.pdbx_description
1 polymer ?
#
loop_
_entity_poly.entity_id
_entity_poly.type
_entity_poly.pdbx_seq_one_letter_code
_entity_poly.pdbx_strand_id
1 'polypeptide(L)'
;LPIRIRNCAADKLMKPFAAADGAGNIIWTDPTVNERYKDPLSNAPDLTVCVSIGGILSILAKDKMWRSHAPWTVAQKYDLQPISEALLRKIFLAPSEAGLEFIDLLLANGFNVIALEPPPLKRTHPGIQEGTAPEVLLAMDSEWRAVFGAEMERRNVELVLRPADAIDSDGFLKDAYSFKGADDPHHASMEYAALVIPRCLEIAGGQTQRNLSFSA
;
A
#
# COMPACT_ATOMS: atom_id res chain seq x y z
N LEU A 1 -6.91 -2.79 22.12
CA LEU A 1 -6.03 -1.84 21.43
C LEU A 1 -6.84 -1.13 20.37
N PRO A 2 -7.02 0.20 20.44
CA PRO A 2 -7.70 0.92 19.37
C PRO A 2 -6.78 0.97 18.15
N ILE A 3 -7.16 0.29 17.06
CA ILE A 3 -6.54 0.46 15.74
C ILE A 3 -7.51 1.18 14.83
N ARG A 4 -7.02 2.18 14.10
CA ARG A 4 -7.74 2.80 12.99
C ARG A 4 -7.07 2.45 11.67
N ILE A 5 -7.76 1.69 10.83
CA ILE A 5 -7.31 1.42 9.46
C ILE A 5 -7.73 2.61 8.57
N ARG A 6 -6.80 3.11 7.76
CA ARG A 6 -7.01 4.18 6.79
C ARG A 6 -6.52 3.73 5.42
N ASN A 7 -7.43 3.76 4.44
CA ASN A 7 -7.10 3.47 3.06
C ASN A 7 -6.73 4.78 2.36
N CYS A 8 -5.50 4.83 1.84
CA CYS A 8 -4.92 5.97 1.12
C CYS A 8 -4.78 5.65 -0.38
N ALA A 9 -5.80 5.02 -0.98
CA ALA A 9 -5.79 4.63 -2.39
C ALA A 9 -5.62 5.81 -3.36
N ALA A 10 -4.82 5.56 -4.40
CA ALA A 10 -4.14 6.57 -5.20
C ALA A 10 -4.96 7.24 -6.31
N ASP A 11 -6.10 6.70 -6.75
CA ASP A 11 -6.85 7.30 -7.88
C ASP A 11 -7.42 8.69 -7.55
N LYS A 12 -7.61 8.99 -6.26
CA LYS A 12 -8.12 10.29 -5.77
C LYS A 12 -7.16 11.05 -4.86
N LEU A 13 -6.03 10.44 -4.48
CA LEU A 13 -5.10 10.96 -3.46
C LEU A 13 -3.68 11.16 -3.98
N MET A 14 -3.55 11.60 -5.23
CA MET A 14 -2.27 12.04 -5.83
C MET A 14 -1.80 13.42 -5.33
N LYS A 15 -2.56 14.03 -4.42
CA LYS A 15 -2.31 15.36 -3.87
C LYS A 15 -2.45 15.31 -2.34
N PRO A 16 -1.80 16.22 -1.60
CA PRO A 16 -1.95 16.30 -0.16
C PRO A 16 -3.42 16.39 0.23
N PHE A 17 -3.84 15.60 1.22
CA PHE A 17 -5.24 15.45 1.61
C PHE A 17 -5.50 15.61 3.11
N ALA A 18 -4.43 15.89 3.87
CA ALA A 18 -4.51 16.09 5.30
C ALA A 18 -3.50 17.16 5.76
N ALA A 19 -3.77 17.77 6.91
CA ALA A 19 -2.88 18.70 7.58
C ALA A 19 -3.01 18.56 9.09
N ALA A 20 -2.00 19.00 9.85
CA ALA A 20 -2.14 19.17 11.29
C ALA A 20 -2.89 20.48 11.57
N ASP A 21 -3.81 20.47 12.53
CA ASP A 21 -4.32 21.69 13.13
C ASP A 21 -3.35 22.23 14.19
N GLY A 22 -3.60 23.44 14.69
CA GLY A 22 -2.78 24.06 15.74
C GLY A 22 -2.81 23.33 17.09
N ALA A 23 -3.62 22.28 17.24
CA ALA A 23 -3.72 21.45 18.44
C ALA A 23 -3.10 20.05 18.25
N GLY A 24 -2.47 19.78 17.09
CA GLY A 24 -1.83 18.49 16.79
C GLY A 24 -2.81 17.39 16.34
N ASN A 25 -4.07 17.71 16.04
CA ASN A 25 -4.98 16.78 15.36
C ASN A 25 -4.72 16.79 13.86
N ILE A 26 -4.94 15.67 13.19
CA ILE A 26 -4.93 15.61 11.74
C ILE A 26 -6.34 15.86 11.19
N ILE A 27 -6.48 16.91 10.38
CA ILE A 27 -7.70 17.30 9.68
C ILE A 27 -7.62 16.94 8.19
N TRP A 28 -8.78 16.68 7.59
CA TRP A 28 -8.88 16.34 6.16
C TRP A 28 -9.03 17.61 5.33
N THR A 29 -8.09 17.87 4.43
CA THR A 29 -8.09 19.07 3.58
C THR A 29 -8.72 18.82 2.21
N ASP A 30 -8.75 17.57 1.75
CA ASP A 30 -9.48 17.21 0.54
C ASP A 30 -10.97 16.98 0.84
N PRO A 31 -11.91 17.62 0.12
CA PRO A 31 -13.35 17.47 0.37
C PRO A 31 -13.85 16.03 0.27
N THR A 32 -13.31 15.21 -0.64
CA THR A 32 -13.71 13.82 -0.83
C THR A 32 -13.27 12.96 0.36
N VAL A 33 -12.05 13.20 0.84
CA VAL A 33 -11.52 12.54 2.04
C VAL A 33 -12.30 12.97 3.27
N ASN A 34 -12.60 14.26 3.37
CA ASN A 34 -13.36 14.81 4.48
C ASN A 34 -14.79 14.26 4.54
N GLU A 35 -15.47 14.12 3.41
CA GLU A 35 -16.80 13.49 3.34
C GLU A 35 -16.76 12.02 3.79
N ARG A 36 -15.67 11.30 3.48
CA ARG A 36 -15.50 9.89 3.84
C ARG A 36 -15.15 9.68 5.30
N TYR A 37 -14.22 10.46 5.85
CA TYR A 37 -13.64 10.21 7.16
C TYR A 37 -14.16 11.11 8.28
N LYS A 38 -14.90 12.20 7.94
CA LYS A 38 -15.70 13.16 8.74
C LYS A 38 -15.11 13.69 10.05
N ASP A 39 -14.57 12.81 10.88
CA ASP A 39 -13.90 13.11 12.13
C ASP A 39 -12.40 13.30 11.91
N PRO A 40 -11.79 14.30 12.56
CA PRO A 40 -10.34 14.42 12.60
C PRO A 40 -9.70 13.19 13.27
N LEU A 41 -8.44 12.93 12.96
CA LEU A 41 -7.63 12.02 13.76
C LEU A 41 -7.01 12.83 14.89
N SER A 42 -7.61 12.72 16.08
CA SER A 42 -6.96 13.18 17.30
C SER A 42 -5.92 12.17 17.75
N ASN A 43 -4.76 12.66 18.17
CA ASN A 43 -3.75 11.80 18.74
C ASN A 43 -4.26 11.24 20.08
N ALA A 44 -4.19 9.93 20.24
CA ALA A 44 -4.45 9.24 21.49
C ALA A 44 -3.26 8.29 21.72
N PRO A 45 -2.65 8.26 22.92
CA PRO A 45 -1.41 7.52 23.18
C PRO A 45 -1.44 6.04 22.78
N ASP A 46 -2.63 5.42 22.86
CA ASP A 46 -2.83 4.00 22.57
C ASP A 46 -3.33 3.72 21.15
N LEU A 47 -3.53 4.76 20.33
CA LEU A 47 -4.06 4.62 18.98
C LEU A 47 -2.94 4.28 18.00
N THR A 48 -3.06 3.13 17.35
CA THR A 48 -2.25 2.80 16.18
C THR A 48 -3.03 3.06 14.91
N VAL A 49 -2.42 3.77 13.97
CA VAL A 49 -2.97 4.02 12.64
C VAL A 49 -2.33 3.04 11.67
N CYS A 50 -3.15 2.19 11.06
CA CYS A 50 -2.72 1.28 10.00
C CYS A 50 -3.04 1.90 8.65
N VAL A 51 -2.00 2.24 7.88
CA VAL A 51 -2.13 2.90 6.58
C VAL A 51 -1.95 1.90 5.45
N SER A 52 -2.90 1.85 4.51
CA SER A 52 -2.79 1.06 3.28
C SER A 52 -2.52 1.98 2.09
N ILE A 53 -1.30 1.90 1.52
CA ILE A 53 -0.83 2.73 0.37
C ILE A 53 -0.84 1.95 -0.96
N GLY A 54 -1.24 0.68 -0.94
CA GLY A 54 -0.89 -0.29 -1.98
C GLY A 54 -1.75 -0.36 -3.26
N GLY A 55 -2.65 0.58 -3.54
CA GLY A 55 -3.48 0.52 -4.76
C GLY A 55 -2.74 0.84 -6.07
N ILE A 56 -1.49 1.29 -5.98
CA ILE A 56 -0.77 1.92 -7.09
C ILE A 56 -0.41 0.94 -8.19
N LEU A 57 0.10 -0.24 -7.82
CA LEU A 57 0.47 -1.23 -8.83
C LEU A 57 -0.74 -1.68 -9.64
N SER A 58 -1.88 -1.90 -8.99
CA SER A 58 -3.14 -2.24 -9.63
C SER A 58 -3.64 -1.17 -10.63
N ILE A 59 -3.27 0.10 -10.42
CA ILE A 59 -3.54 1.19 -11.36
C ILE A 59 -2.50 1.17 -12.49
N LEU A 60 -1.22 1.15 -12.15
CA LEU A 60 -0.11 1.17 -13.11
C LEU A 60 -0.14 -0.03 -14.05
N ALA A 61 -0.49 -1.21 -13.57
CA ALA A 61 -0.54 -2.46 -14.32
C ALA A 61 -1.59 -2.44 -15.45
N LYS A 62 -2.51 -1.45 -15.47
CA LYS A 62 -3.44 -1.23 -16.59
C LYS A 62 -2.85 -0.36 -17.70
N ASP A 63 -1.71 0.29 -17.48
CA ASP A 63 -1.14 1.15 -18.50
C ASP A 63 -0.67 0.32 -19.71
N LYS A 64 -1.08 0.75 -20.91
CA LYS A 64 -0.73 0.08 -22.17
C LYS A 64 0.77 0.05 -22.44
N MET A 65 1.57 0.91 -21.78
CA MET A 65 3.03 0.94 -21.95
C MET A 65 3.67 -0.42 -21.64
N TRP A 66 3.11 -1.19 -20.70
CA TRP A 66 3.65 -2.49 -20.29
C TRP A 66 3.51 -3.59 -21.35
N ARG A 67 2.75 -3.32 -22.42
CA ARG A 67 2.67 -4.20 -23.59
C ARG A 67 3.89 -4.09 -24.51
N SER A 68 4.67 -3.03 -24.36
CA SER A 68 5.88 -2.77 -25.17
C SER A 68 7.13 -2.46 -24.32
N HIS A 69 6.98 -2.31 -23.00
CA HIS A 69 8.05 -2.00 -22.07
C HIS A 69 8.02 -2.94 -20.86
N ALA A 70 9.16 -3.14 -20.23
CA ALA A 70 9.26 -3.92 -19.00
C ALA A 70 10.46 -3.51 -18.14
N PRO A 71 10.49 -3.88 -16.85
CA PRO A 71 11.73 -3.80 -16.06
C PRO A 71 12.90 -4.46 -16.79
N TRP A 72 14.07 -3.82 -16.76
CA TRP A 72 15.25 -4.29 -17.51
C TRP A 72 15.62 -5.76 -17.21
N THR A 73 15.34 -6.23 -15.99
CA THR A 73 15.58 -7.61 -15.53
C THR A 73 14.78 -8.66 -16.29
N VAL A 74 13.65 -8.29 -16.88
CA VAL A 74 12.77 -9.20 -17.64
C VAL A 74 12.58 -8.78 -19.10
N ALA A 75 12.94 -7.55 -19.47
CA ALA A 75 12.73 -6.99 -20.80
C ALA A 75 13.34 -7.86 -21.92
N GLN A 76 14.56 -8.37 -21.74
CA GLN A 76 15.24 -9.20 -22.75
C GLN A 76 14.49 -10.51 -23.03
N LYS A 77 13.90 -11.13 -22.00
CA LYS A 77 13.18 -12.41 -22.13
C LYS A 77 11.96 -12.28 -23.05
N TYR A 78 11.36 -11.10 -23.10
CA TYR A 78 10.09 -10.83 -23.80
C TYR A 78 10.25 -9.93 -25.03
N ASP A 79 11.49 -9.60 -25.43
CA ASP A 79 11.77 -8.66 -26.54
C ASP A 79 11.05 -7.30 -26.37
N LEU A 80 11.04 -6.78 -25.13
CA LEU A 80 10.40 -5.52 -24.76
C LEU A 80 11.44 -4.41 -24.56
N GLN A 81 10.98 -3.15 -24.64
CA GLN A 81 11.83 -1.99 -24.36
C GLN A 81 12.16 -1.94 -22.84
N PRO A 82 13.45 -1.93 -22.45
CA PRO A 82 13.83 -1.96 -21.04
C PRO A 82 13.59 -0.61 -20.36
N ILE A 83 13.07 -0.66 -19.13
CA ILE A 83 12.98 0.47 -18.21
C ILE A 83 14.01 0.26 -17.09
N SER A 84 14.81 1.29 -16.82
CA SER A 84 15.79 1.27 -15.73
C SER A 84 15.10 1.24 -14.36
N GLU A 85 15.75 0.62 -13.36
CA GLU A 85 15.28 0.61 -11.97
C GLU A 85 15.02 2.02 -11.44
N ALA A 86 15.91 2.97 -11.75
CA ALA A 86 15.77 4.35 -11.30
C ALA A 86 14.50 5.02 -11.85
N LEU A 87 14.13 4.73 -13.11
CA LEU A 87 12.90 5.25 -13.70
C LEU A 87 11.67 4.54 -13.13
N LEU A 88 11.71 3.21 -12.95
CA LEU A 88 10.63 2.47 -12.29
C LEU A 88 10.35 2.99 -10.87
N ARG A 89 11.39 3.23 -10.08
CA ARG A 89 11.25 3.80 -8.75
C ARG A 89 10.53 5.15 -8.78
N LYS A 90 10.86 6.03 -9.75
CA LYS A 90 10.16 7.30 -9.93
C LYS A 90 8.69 7.10 -10.30
N ILE A 91 8.40 6.16 -11.21
CA ILE A 91 7.02 5.82 -11.61
C ILE A 91 6.21 5.31 -10.40
N PHE A 92 6.82 4.54 -9.51
CA PHE A 92 6.15 4.01 -8.31
C PHE A 92 5.96 5.05 -7.20
N LEU A 93 6.96 5.92 -6.98
CA LEU A 93 6.91 6.90 -5.90
C LEU A 93 6.03 8.12 -6.21
N ALA A 94 6.00 8.58 -7.46
CA ALA A 94 5.20 9.73 -7.85
C ALA A 94 3.71 9.62 -7.42
N PRO A 95 3.01 8.50 -7.65
CA PRO A 95 1.64 8.33 -7.15
C PRO A 95 1.52 8.03 -5.66
N SER A 96 2.63 7.72 -4.98
CA SER A 96 2.66 7.44 -3.53
C SER A 96 2.90 8.69 -2.69
N GLU A 97 3.35 9.79 -3.30
CA GLU A 97 3.93 10.95 -2.61
C GLU A 97 3.03 11.50 -1.50
N ALA A 98 1.78 11.84 -1.81
CA ALA A 98 0.84 12.34 -0.80
C ALA A 98 0.49 11.32 0.29
N GLY A 99 0.51 10.01 -0.02
CA GLY A 99 0.32 8.95 0.98
C GLY A 99 1.52 8.86 1.93
N LEU A 100 2.74 9.03 1.42
CA LEU A 100 3.96 9.08 2.20
C LEU A 100 4.03 10.34 3.06
N GLU A 101 3.64 11.50 2.53
CA GLU A 101 3.50 12.74 3.29
C GLU A 101 2.49 12.61 4.43
N PHE A 102 1.38 11.89 4.21
CA PHE A 102 0.42 11.62 5.27
C PHE A 102 1.00 10.74 6.38
N ILE A 103 1.83 9.74 6.05
CA ILE A 103 2.57 8.97 7.06
C ILE A 103 3.52 9.90 7.83
N ASP A 104 4.28 10.74 7.13
CA ASP A 104 5.22 11.68 7.77
C ASP A 104 4.48 12.64 8.72
N LEU A 105 3.30 13.10 8.32
CA LEU A 105 2.42 13.93 9.13
C LEU A 105 1.93 13.21 10.40
N LEU A 106 1.51 11.94 10.29
CA LEU A 106 1.09 11.14 11.44
C LEU A 106 2.25 10.94 12.43
N LEU A 107 3.43 10.57 11.93
CA LEU A 107 4.63 10.38 12.76
C LEU A 107 5.04 11.68 13.47
N ALA A 108 5.03 12.80 12.76
CA ALA A 108 5.38 14.12 13.31
C ALA A 108 4.41 14.57 14.44
N ASN A 109 3.18 14.07 14.44
CA ASN A 109 2.18 14.35 15.48
C ASN A 109 2.10 13.25 16.56
N GLY A 110 3.08 12.33 16.60
CA GLY A 110 3.23 11.34 17.67
C GLY A 110 2.27 10.16 17.58
N PHE A 111 1.72 9.86 16.40
CA PHE A 111 0.93 8.65 16.21
C PHE A 111 1.83 7.42 16.09
N ASN A 112 1.35 6.29 16.60
CA ASN A 112 1.90 4.98 16.25
C ASN A 112 1.41 4.61 14.85
N VAL A 113 2.32 4.38 13.92
CA VAL A 113 1.98 4.09 12.52
C VAL A 113 2.53 2.74 12.11
N ILE A 114 1.66 1.94 11.48
CA ILE A 114 2.03 0.74 10.75
C ILE A 114 1.53 0.87 9.31
N ALA A 115 2.25 0.27 8.37
CA ALA A 115 1.84 0.22 6.98
C ALA A 115 1.38 -1.19 6.62
N LEU A 116 0.44 -1.29 5.69
CA LEU A 116 -0.05 -2.56 5.17
C LEU A 116 0.31 -2.72 3.70
N GLU A 117 1.00 -3.81 3.35
CA GLU A 117 1.17 -4.21 1.95
C GLU A 117 -0.19 -4.53 1.31
N PRO A 118 -0.42 -4.13 0.05
CA PRO A 118 -1.59 -4.57 -0.69
C PRO A 118 -1.56 -6.08 -0.92
N PRO A 119 -2.73 -6.67 -1.22
CA PRO A 119 -2.78 -8.02 -1.77
C PRO A 119 -1.90 -8.15 -3.03
N PRO A 120 -1.34 -9.35 -3.28
CA PRO A 120 -0.75 -9.65 -4.58
C PRO A 120 -1.74 -9.41 -5.74
N LEU A 121 -1.20 -9.22 -6.94
CA LEU A 121 -1.99 -9.15 -8.16
C LEU A 121 -2.82 -10.42 -8.35
N LYS A 122 -4.02 -10.26 -8.93
CA LYS A 122 -4.83 -11.39 -9.41
C LYS A 122 -4.34 -11.85 -10.77
N ARG A 123 -4.41 -13.15 -11.05
CA ARG A 123 -4.11 -13.69 -12.40
C ARG A 123 -5.08 -13.16 -13.46
N THR A 124 -6.29 -12.81 -13.03
CA THR A 124 -7.34 -12.22 -13.88
C THR A 124 -7.24 -10.70 -13.96
N HIS A 125 -6.14 -10.09 -13.51
CA HIS A 125 -5.98 -8.64 -13.54
C HIS A 125 -6.14 -8.10 -14.98
N PRO A 126 -6.89 -6.98 -15.20
CA PRO A 126 -7.18 -6.47 -16.54
C PRO A 126 -5.94 -6.24 -17.42
N GLY A 127 -4.85 -5.75 -16.83
CA GLY A 127 -3.58 -5.59 -17.55
C GLY A 127 -3.08 -6.87 -18.25
N ILE A 128 -3.28 -8.04 -17.62
CA ILE A 128 -2.94 -9.35 -18.20
C ILE A 128 -3.91 -9.69 -19.33
N GLN A 129 -5.21 -9.53 -19.07
CA GLN A 129 -6.27 -9.81 -20.05
C GLN A 129 -6.13 -8.94 -21.31
N GLU A 130 -5.59 -7.74 -21.16
CA GLU A 130 -5.34 -6.79 -22.22
C GLU A 130 -3.99 -6.97 -22.93
N GLY A 131 -3.20 -7.99 -22.56
CA GLY A 131 -2.01 -8.41 -23.30
C GLY A 131 -0.66 -8.09 -22.68
N THR A 132 -0.60 -7.57 -21.45
CA THR A 132 0.67 -7.46 -20.71
C THR A 132 1.11 -8.84 -20.23
N ALA A 133 2.37 -9.22 -20.45
CA ALA A 133 2.91 -10.49 -19.98
C ALA A 133 2.82 -10.59 -18.43
N PRO A 134 2.30 -11.69 -17.86
CA PRO A 134 2.15 -11.82 -16.40
C PRO A 134 3.44 -11.58 -15.61
N GLU A 135 4.58 -12.03 -16.15
CA GLU A 135 5.88 -11.90 -15.50
C GLU A 135 6.42 -10.47 -15.51
N VAL A 136 5.98 -9.62 -16.45
CA VAL A 136 6.28 -8.19 -16.41
C VAL A 136 5.57 -7.55 -15.21
N LEU A 137 4.31 -7.90 -14.97
CA LEU A 137 3.56 -7.38 -13.83
C LEU A 137 4.07 -7.92 -12.49
N LEU A 138 4.49 -9.19 -12.43
CA LEU A 138 5.11 -9.75 -11.23
C LEU A 138 6.48 -9.12 -10.94
N ALA A 139 7.27 -8.84 -11.98
CA ALA A 139 8.52 -8.09 -11.81
C ALA A 139 8.24 -6.68 -11.28
N MET A 140 7.24 -5.97 -11.83
CA MET A 140 6.82 -4.69 -11.30
C MET A 140 6.33 -4.76 -9.85
N ASP A 141 5.58 -5.80 -9.48
CA ASP A 141 5.13 -6.03 -8.10
C ASP A 141 6.30 -6.19 -7.13
N SER A 142 7.29 -7.00 -7.52
CA SER A 142 8.50 -7.21 -6.73
C SER A 142 9.28 -5.91 -6.54
N GLU A 143 9.50 -5.15 -7.62
CA GLU A 143 10.21 -3.86 -7.57
C GLU A 143 9.45 -2.82 -6.74
N TRP A 144 8.13 -2.71 -6.94
CA TRP A 144 7.29 -1.81 -6.16
C TRP A 144 7.36 -2.12 -4.66
N ARG A 145 7.33 -3.40 -4.28
CA ARG A 145 7.47 -3.82 -2.88
C ARG A 145 8.82 -3.49 -2.29
N ALA A 146 9.91 -3.70 -3.03
CA ALA A 146 11.23 -3.33 -2.59
C ALA A 146 11.32 -1.81 -2.33
N VAL A 147 10.78 -1.01 -3.26
CA VAL A 147 10.72 0.46 -3.11
C VAL A 147 9.86 0.86 -1.91
N PHE A 148 8.66 0.30 -1.77
CA PHE A 148 7.73 0.64 -0.70
C PHE A 148 8.29 0.21 0.67
N GLY A 149 8.85 -0.99 0.77
CA GLY A 149 9.51 -1.50 1.98
C GLY A 149 10.66 -0.58 2.42
N ALA A 150 11.51 -0.15 1.49
CA ALA A 150 12.59 0.80 1.79
C ALA A 150 12.06 2.16 2.29
N GLU A 151 10.94 2.66 1.74
CA GLU A 151 10.32 3.90 2.22
C GLU A 151 9.69 3.77 3.62
N MET A 152 9.19 2.58 3.99
CA MET A 152 8.68 2.31 5.34
C MET A 152 9.83 2.17 6.34
N GLU A 153 10.88 1.42 5.98
CA GLU A 153 12.09 1.28 6.79
C GLU A 153 12.73 2.64 7.08
N ARG A 154 12.87 3.50 6.07
CA ARG A 154 13.41 4.87 6.22
C ARG A 154 12.63 5.71 7.23
N ARG A 155 11.34 5.45 7.38
CA ARG A 155 10.43 6.15 8.30
C ARG A 155 10.29 5.45 9.65
N ASN A 156 10.99 4.34 9.86
CA ASN A 156 10.82 3.47 11.02
C ASN A 156 9.35 3.02 11.20
N VAL A 157 8.65 2.81 10.08
CA VAL A 157 7.27 2.31 10.06
C VAL A 157 7.31 0.82 9.83
N GLU A 158 6.66 0.07 10.71
CA GLU A 158 6.58 -1.38 10.60
C GLU A 158 5.60 -1.76 9.47
N LEU A 159 6.06 -2.63 8.56
CA LEU A 159 5.29 -3.06 7.41
C LEU A 159 4.66 -4.43 7.68
N VAL A 160 3.32 -4.47 7.65
CA VAL A 160 2.54 -5.71 7.65
C VAL A 160 2.64 -6.32 6.25
N LEU A 161 3.47 -7.35 6.14
CA LEU A 161 3.67 -8.08 4.88
C LEU A 161 2.42 -8.89 4.52
N ARG A 162 2.21 -9.07 3.21
CA ARG A 162 1.15 -9.95 2.71
C ARG A 162 1.36 -11.41 3.16
N PRO A 163 0.31 -12.15 3.54
CA PRO A 163 0.46 -13.53 4.03
C PRO A 163 0.97 -14.46 2.93
N ALA A 164 2.03 -15.23 3.20
CA ALA A 164 2.58 -16.20 2.24
C ALA A 164 1.53 -17.23 1.80
N ASP A 165 0.65 -17.64 2.72
CA ASP A 165 -0.43 -18.59 2.43
C ASP A 165 -1.48 -18.05 1.45
N ALA A 166 -1.51 -16.74 1.21
CA ALA A 166 -2.40 -16.12 0.23
C ALA A 166 -1.83 -16.09 -1.19
N ILE A 167 -0.56 -16.44 -1.37
CA ILE A 167 0.15 -16.38 -2.65
C ILE A 167 0.22 -17.79 -3.27
N ASP A 168 -0.15 -17.91 -4.54
CA ASP A 168 -0.02 -19.16 -5.30
C ASP A 168 1.43 -19.44 -5.72
N SER A 169 1.67 -20.59 -6.34
CA SER A 169 3.00 -21.01 -6.77
C SER A 169 3.65 -20.09 -7.82
N ASP A 170 2.85 -19.28 -8.50
CA ASP A 170 3.31 -18.40 -9.59
C ASP A 170 3.45 -16.96 -9.10
N GLY A 171 3.18 -16.68 -7.82
CA GLY A 171 3.32 -15.36 -7.23
C GLY A 171 2.04 -14.50 -7.26
N PHE A 172 0.91 -15.03 -7.71
CA PHE A 172 -0.38 -14.32 -7.72
C PHE A 172 -1.20 -14.59 -6.46
N LEU A 173 -2.23 -13.77 -6.24
CA LEU A 173 -3.21 -14.01 -5.18
C LEU A 173 -4.02 -15.28 -5.50
N LYS A 174 -4.09 -16.23 -4.55
CA LYS A 174 -4.94 -17.42 -4.70
C LYS A 174 -6.39 -17.02 -4.89
N ASP A 175 -7.12 -17.74 -5.74
CA ASP A 175 -8.53 -17.46 -6.05
C ASP A 175 -9.43 -17.46 -4.80
N ALA A 176 -9.17 -18.35 -3.85
CA ALA A 176 -9.89 -18.42 -2.57
C ALA A 176 -9.84 -17.11 -1.76
N TYR A 177 -8.82 -16.27 -1.99
CA TYR A 177 -8.63 -14.99 -1.32
C TYR A 177 -8.97 -13.80 -2.23
N SER A 178 -9.34 -14.03 -3.49
CA SER A 178 -9.72 -12.97 -4.41
C SER A 178 -11.13 -12.47 -4.15
N PHE A 179 -11.32 -11.14 -4.18
CA PHE A 179 -12.66 -10.58 -4.21
C PHE A 179 -13.36 -10.97 -5.51
N LYS A 180 -14.59 -11.49 -5.40
CA LYS A 180 -15.35 -12.09 -6.52
C LYS A 180 -16.24 -11.11 -7.27
N GLY A 181 -16.35 -9.86 -6.83
CA GLY A 181 -17.11 -8.85 -7.57
C GLY A 181 -16.39 -8.46 -8.86
N ALA A 182 -17.14 -8.44 -9.97
CA ALA A 182 -16.60 -8.15 -11.31
C ALA A 182 -16.01 -6.73 -11.43
N ASP A 183 -16.52 -5.79 -10.64
CA ASP A 183 -16.14 -4.37 -10.71
C ASP A 183 -14.88 -4.04 -9.90
N ASP A 184 -14.30 -5.03 -9.19
CA ASP A 184 -13.14 -4.83 -8.33
C ASP A 184 -12.01 -5.83 -8.60
N PRO A 185 -11.17 -5.53 -9.62
CA PRO A 185 -10.04 -6.38 -9.97
C PRO A 185 -8.90 -6.31 -8.95
N HIS A 186 -8.99 -5.49 -7.91
CA HIS A 186 -7.82 -5.02 -7.16
C HIS A 186 -7.84 -5.40 -5.69
N HIS A 187 -9.03 -5.44 -5.07
CA HIS A 187 -9.14 -5.80 -3.66
C HIS A 187 -9.20 -7.32 -3.47
N ALA A 188 -8.73 -7.75 -2.30
CA ALA A 188 -8.90 -9.11 -1.83
C ALA A 188 -10.22 -9.30 -1.09
N SER A 189 -10.56 -10.56 -0.83
CA SER A 189 -11.76 -11.00 -0.13
C SER A 189 -11.73 -10.71 1.37
N MET A 190 -12.85 -10.96 2.06
CA MET A 190 -12.91 -10.91 3.53
C MET A 190 -12.05 -12.01 4.15
N GLU A 191 -11.95 -13.16 3.50
CA GLU A 191 -11.11 -14.28 3.90
C GLU A 191 -9.63 -13.90 3.91
N TYR A 192 -9.19 -13.05 2.97
CA TYR A 192 -7.85 -12.46 3.00
C TYR A 192 -7.70 -11.51 4.20
N ALA A 193 -8.68 -10.64 4.44
CA ALA A 193 -8.64 -9.71 5.57
C ALA A 193 -8.53 -10.45 6.92
N ALA A 194 -9.16 -11.62 7.04
CA ALA A 194 -9.05 -12.47 8.24
C ALA A 194 -7.62 -12.99 8.50
N LEU A 195 -6.76 -13.06 7.49
CA LEU A 195 -5.34 -13.40 7.66
C LEU A 195 -4.49 -12.18 8.08
N VAL A 196 -4.86 -10.99 7.60
CA VAL A 196 -4.05 -9.78 7.76
C VAL A 196 -4.35 -9.03 9.05
N ILE A 197 -5.64 -8.89 9.41
CA ILE A 197 -6.07 -8.11 10.59
C ILE A 197 -5.40 -8.60 11.89
N PRO A 198 -5.30 -9.92 12.17
CA PRO A 198 -4.58 -10.40 13.35
C PRO A 198 -3.13 -9.94 13.40
N ARG A 199 -2.43 -9.86 12.26
CA ARG A 199 -1.05 -9.38 12.19
C ARG A 199 -0.94 -7.87 12.43
N CYS A 200 -1.88 -7.08 11.90
CA CYS A 200 -1.99 -5.67 12.26
C CYS A 200 -2.16 -5.49 13.78
N LEU A 201 -3.01 -6.31 14.41
CA LEU A 201 -3.29 -6.26 15.85
C LEU A 201 -2.07 -6.66 16.69
N GLU A 202 -1.36 -7.70 16.29
CA GLU A 202 -0.14 -8.16 16.93
C GLU A 202 0.95 -7.09 16.93
N ILE A 203 1.23 -6.52 15.75
CA ILE A 203 2.24 -5.46 15.59
C ILE A 203 1.86 -4.23 16.42
N ALA A 204 0.61 -3.77 16.32
CA ALA A 204 0.14 -2.62 17.10
C ALA A 204 0.29 -2.86 18.61
N GLY A 205 -0.03 -4.07 19.09
CA GLY A 205 0.14 -4.41 20.51
C GLY A 205 1.60 -4.41 20.96
N GLY A 206 2.51 -4.91 20.13
CA GLY A 206 3.95 -4.85 20.40
C GLY A 206 4.53 -3.44 20.36
N GLN A 207 4.01 -2.54 19.52
CA GLN A 207 4.42 -1.14 19.48
C GLN A 207 3.97 -0.36 20.71
N THR A 208 2.71 -0.53 21.15
CA THR A 208 2.20 0.12 22.37
C THR A 208 3.06 -0.22 23.59
N GLN A 209 3.47 -1.48 23.74
CA GLN A 209 4.34 -1.90 24.86
C GLN A 209 5.74 -1.25 24.81
N ARG A 210 6.34 -1.13 23.62
CA ARG A 210 7.64 -0.46 23.45
C ARG A 210 7.58 1.01 23.87
N ASN A 211 6.57 1.76 23.44
CA ASN A 211 6.48 3.19 23.74
C ASN A 211 6.22 3.49 25.23
N LEU A 212 5.46 2.62 25.91
CA LEU A 212 5.30 2.70 27.37
C LEU A 212 6.61 2.47 28.12
N SER A 213 7.50 1.60 27.60
CA SER A 213 8.78 1.27 28.25
C SER A 213 9.87 2.36 28.11
N PHE A 214 9.75 3.26 27.11
CA PHE A 214 10.67 4.40 26.93
C PHE A 214 10.20 5.70 27.60
N SER A 215 8.97 5.73 28.10
CA SER A 215 8.36 6.91 28.72
C SER A 215 8.35 6.88 30.26
N ALA A 216 8.91 5.82 30.85
CA ALA A 216 9.07 5.59 32.29
C ALA A 216 10.50 5.89 32.74
#